data_AF-A0A1Y2CB80-F1
#
_entry.id   AF-A0A1Y2CB80-F1
#
_cell.length_a   1.000
_cell.length_b   1.000
_cell.length_c   1.000
_cell.angle_alpha   90.00
_cell.angle_beta   90.00
_cell.angle_gamma   90.00
#
_symmetry.space_group_name_H-M   'P 1'
#
loop_
_entity.id
_entity.type
_entity.pdbx_description
1 polymer ?
#
loop_
_entity_poly.entity_id
_entity_poly.type
_entity_poly.pdbx_seq_one_letter_code
_entity_poly.pdbx_strand_id
1 'polypeptide(L)'
;MYNHCSISFKLDRRRIFCRRCRDTENRYTTAVQDCLDTFQCVSCKHVHSHAIMGIFACETALLYYSTINGRETLNVAIISSAKSIFDALSLYSYLKYSWLRAESIVDQVFPKLYLYVVVLVKVSPFLFLLEVGSLAATIPFFQKKAIFNNLKLVCQGTSALIALIIISVDIVCLTTFQKFLHKTKQENEAVDERFRIICRHGIAANCLCLLSFVFYVFFLFLELERWLLIVYVHFFLISLILFRMKWALHEEKKRKGIERSSRIKSLKEHSFDVSVTTDIRSQTRDKSYRKGSMNSRQE
;
A
#
# COMPACT_ATOMS: atom_id res chain seq x y z
N MET A 1 -26.71 -43.17 -31.96
CA MET A 1 -27.02 -43.14 -30.51
C MET A 1 -25.78 -42.66 -29.79
N TYR A 2 -25.88 -41.49 -29.15
CA TYR A 2 -24.90 -40.72 -28.36
C TYR A 2 -23.46 -40.57 -28.90
N ASN A 3 -23.32 -39.57 -29.78
CA ASN A 3 -22.03 -38.90 -30.02
C ASN A 3 -21.67 -38.07 -28.78
N HIS A 4 -20.63 -38.50 -28.07
CA HIS A 4 -20.03 -37.73 -26.99
C HIS A 4 -19.26 -36.53 -27.60
N CYS A 5 -19.89 -35.35 -27.50
CA CYS A 5 -19.25 -34.07 -27.80
C CYS A 5 -18.30 -33.72 -26.65
N SER A 6 -17.04 -34.11 -26.79
CA SER A 6 -15.96 -33.74 -25.88
C SER A 6 -15.61 -32.27 -26.10
N ILE A 7 -16.24 -31.36 -25.35
CA ILE A 7 -15.82 -29.96 -25.26
C ILE A 7 -14.50 -29.92 -24.52
N SER A 8 -13.41 -30.02 -25.26
CA SER A 8 -12.06 -29.70 -24.78
C SER A 8 -11.97 -28.18 -24.62
N PHE A 9 -12.09 -27.69 -23.39
CA PHE A 9 -11.84 -26.29 -23.05
C PHE A 9 -10.32 -26.02 -23.12
N LYS A 10 -9.79 -25.94 -24.35
CA LYS A 10 -8.53 -25.25 -24.62
C LYS A 10 -8.80 -23.75 -24.45
N LEU A 11 -8.61 -23.26 -23.23
CA LEU A 11 -8.37 -21.83 -22.98
C LEU A 11 -7.01 -21.46 -23.59
N ASP A 12 -6.95 -21.41 -24.92
CA ASP A 12 -5.86 -20.80 -25.67
C ASP A 12 -5.99 -19.28 -25.48
N ARG A 13 -5.55 -18.81 -24.31
CA ARG A 13 -5.45 -17.40 -23.96
C ARG A 13 -4.21 -16.82 -24.63
N ARG A 14 -4.06 -17.01 -25.95
CA ARG A 14 -3.20 -16.19 -26.79
C ARG A 14 -3.79 -14.79 -26.84
N ARG A 15 -3.48 -13.99 -25.83
CA ARG A 15 -3.38 -12.54 -26.04
C ARG A 15 -2.29 -12.37 -27.08
N ILE A 16 -2.70 -12.08 -28.32
CA ILE A 16 -1.87 -11.40 -29.29
C ILE A 16 -1.51 -10.07 -28.62
N PHE A 17 -0.38 -10.09 -27.91
CA PHE A 17 0.17 -8.92 -27.23
C PHE A 17 0.71 -8.03 -28.35
N CYS A 18 -0.14 -7.14 -28.82
CA CYS A 18 0.19 -6.16 -29.83
C CYS A 18 1.38 -5.32 -29.33
N ARG A 19 2.59 -5.62 -29.82
CA ARG A 19 3.83 -4.93 -29.44
C ARG A 19 3.77 -3.42 -29.69
N ARG A 20 2.80 -2.94 -30.47
CA ARG A 20 2.59 -1.51 -30.78
C ARG A 20 1.70 -0.76 -29.80
N CYS A 21 1.00 -1.45 -28.89
CA CYS A 21 0.28 -0.80 -27.77
C CYS A 21 1.11 -0.74 -26.47
N ARG A 22 2.29 -1.39 -26.41
CA ARG A 22 3.16 -1.37 -25.23
C ARG A 22 3.77 0.02 -24.96
N ASP A 23 3.88 0.87 -25.99
CA ASP A 23 4.42 2.23 -25.82
C ASP A 23 3.36 3.29 -25.48
N THR A 24 2.08 3.02 -25.73
CA THR A 24 0.96 3.87 -25.30
C THR A 24 0.40 3.42 -23.95
N GLU A 25 0.34 2.12 -23.65
CA GLU A 25 -0.08 1.59 -22.34
C GLU A 25 0.90 2.00 -21.22
N ASN A 26 2.19 2.18 -21.52
CA ASN A 26 3.16 2.77 -20.60
C ASN A 26 2.95 4.26 -20.34
N ARG A 27 2.32 5.01 -21.26
CA ARG A 27 1.99 6.45 -21.07
C ARG A 27 0.65 6.66 -20.37
N TYR A 28 -0.33 5.79 -20.60
CA TYR A 28 -1.62 5.86 -19.89
C TYR A 28 -1.52 5.29 -18.48
N THR A 29 -0.72 4.25 -18.23
CA THR A 29 -0.45 3.81 -16.86
C THR A 29 0.38 4.83 -16.10
N THR A 30 1.40 5.49 -16.70
CA THR A 30 2.08 6.60 -16.00
C THR A 30 1.19 7.82 -15.81
N ALA A 31 0.36 8.21 -16.77
CA ALA A 31 -0.52 9.37 -16.59
C ALA A 31 -1.69 9.10 -15.60
N VAL A 32 -2.28 7.90 -15.60
CA VAL A 32 -3.34 7.52 -14.64
C VAL A 32 -2.75 7.23 -13.26
N GLN A 33 -1.57 6.60 -13.19
CA GLN A 33 -0.84 6.40 -11.94
C GLN A 33 -0.34 7.74 -11.39
N ASP A 34 0.12 8.67 -12.22
CA ASP A 34 0.49 10.03 -11.82
C ASP A 34 -0.76 10.85 -11.44
N CYS A 35 -1.93 10.63 -12.05
CA CYS A 35 -3.18 11.29 -11.63
C CYS A 35 -3.70 10.75 -10.28
N LEU A 36 -3.66 9.42 -10.06
CA LEU A 36 -3.95 8.79 -8.76
C LEU A 36 -2.91 9.15 -7.69
N ASP A 37 -1.63 9.19 -8.05
CA ASP A 37 -0.50 9.67 -7.25
C ASP A 37 -0.41 11.20 -7.20
N THR A 38 -1.36 11.96 -7.75
CA THR A 38 -1.50 13.42 -7.55
C THR A 38 -2.76 13.73 -6.73
N PHE A 39 -3.88 13.04 -6.98
CA PHE A 39 -5.11 13.17 -6.17
C PHE A 39 -4.97 12.58 -4.76
N GLN A 40 -4.16 11.54 -4.54
CA GLN A 40 -3.90 10.99 -3.19
C GLN A 40 -2.71 11.66 -2.45
N CYS A 41 -1.99 12.60 -3.07
CA CYS A 41 -0.56 12.75 -2.75
C CYS A 41 -0.11 13.97 -1.95
N VAL A 42 -0.90 15.02 -1.78
CA VAL A 42 -0.41 16.17 -1.00
C VAL A 42 -1.32 16.54 0.18
N SER A 43 -2.64 16.69 -0.01
CA SER A 43 -3.51 17.06 1.12
C SER A 43 -3.95 15.89 2.01
N CYS A 44 -4.03 14.66 1.49
CA CYS A 44 -4.47 13.50 2.29
C CYS A 44 -3.33 12.86 3.11
N LYS A 45 -2.06 12.96 2.67
CA LYS A 45 -0.95 12.20 3.28
C LYS A 45 -0.49 12.70 4.65
N HIS A 46 -0.50 14.01 4.89
CA HIS A 46 -0.20 14.54 6.23
C HIS A 46 -1.41 14.46 7.16
N VAL A 47 -2.61 14.75 6.66
CA VAL A 47 -3.84 14.69 7.46
C VAL A 47 -4.10 13.28 7.97
N HIS A 48 -3.89 12.23 7.17
CA HIS A 48 -4.08 10.85 7.64
C HIS A 48 -3.06 10.43 8.72
N SER A 49 -1.78 10.82 8.62
CA SER A 49 -0.79 10.41 9.63
C SER A 49 -1.02 11.09 10.98
N HIS A 50 -1.40 12.38 10.97
CA HIS A 50 -1.73 13.12 12.19
C HIS A 50 -3.09 12.71 12.75
N ALA A 51 -4.07 12.41 11.90
CA ALA A 51 -5.36 11.88 12.32
C ALA A 51 -5.21 10.50 13.00
N ILE A 52 -4.40 9.60 12.44
CA ILE A 52 -4.12 8.29 13.06
C ILE A 52 -3.44 8.47 14.42
N MET A 53 -2.42 9.33 14.55
CA MET A 53 -1.79 9.57 15.85
C MET A 53 -2.74 10.24 16.85
N GLY A 54 -3.62 11.14 16.39
CA GLY A 54 -4.65 11.77 17.22
C GLY A 54 -5.68 10.76 17.72
N ILE A 55 -6.10 9.83 16.86
CA ILE A 55 -6.98 8.71 17.23
C ILE A 55 -6.31 7.84 18.30
N PHE A 56 -5.05 7.42 18.10
CA PHE A 56 -4.30 6.64 19.11
C PHE A 56 -4.10 7.37 20.46
N ALA A 57 -3.82 8.67 20.44
CA ALA A 57 -3.66 9.46 21.67
C ALA A 57 -4.99 9.58 22.43
N CYS A 58 -6.09 9.81 21.69
CA CYS A 58 -7.44 9.87 22.25
C CYS A 58 -7.85 8.50 22.83
N GLU A 59 -7.55 7.42 22.13
CA GLU A 59 -7.80 6.04 22.58
C GLU A 59 -7.05 5.68 23.87
N THR A 60 -5.78 6.09 23.97
CA THR A 60 -4.96 5.81 25.16
C THR A 60 -5.51 6.57 26.37
N ALA A 61 -5.94 7.82 26.18
CA ALA A 61 -6.58 8.61 27.22
C ALA A 61 -7.93 8.03 27.67
N LEU A 62 -8.69 7.44 26.75
CA LEU A 62 -9.99 6.83 27.05
C LEU A 62 -9.88 5.50 27.79
N LEU A 63 -8.95 4.64 27.39
CA LEU A 63 -8.64 3.42 28.14
C LEU A 63 -8.14 3.74 29.55
N TYR A 64 -7.30 4.76 29.68
CA TYR A 64 -6.84 5.25 30.99
C TYR A 64 -7.99 5.80 31.85
N TYR A 65 -8.92 6.56 31.25
CA TYR A 65 -10.08 7.08 31.99
C TYR A 65 -11.07 5.98 32.40
N SER A 66 -11.31 5.01 31.52
CA SER A 66 -12.22 3.87 31.78
C SER A 66 -11.71 2.96 32.90
N THR A 67 -10.39 2.76 32.99
CA THR A 67 -9.76 1.91 34.03
C THR A 67 -9.78 2.55 35.41
N ILE A 68 -9.84 3.89 35.50
CA ILE A 68 -9.84 4.61 36.78
C ILE A 68 -11.23 4.74 37.40
N ASN A 69 -12.29 4.94 36.60
CA ASN A 69 -13.59 5.37 37.13
C ASN A 69 -14.61 4.27 37.45
N GLY A 70 -14.35 3.00 37.10
CA GLY A 70 -15.07 1.81 37.61
C GLY A 70 -16.60 1.74 37.39
N ARG A 71 -17.25 2.77 36.84
CA ARG A 71 -18.68 2.79 36.47
C ARG A 71 -18.83 3.07 34.99
N GLU A 72 -19.42 2.10 34.30
CA GLU A 72 -19.85 2.23 32.91
C GLU A 72 -21.02 3.22 32.83
N THR A 73 -20.69 4.49 32.61
CA THR A 73 -21.67 5.54 32.33
C THR A 73 -22.02 5.54 30.84
N LEU A 74 -23.18 6.08 30.47
CA LEU A 74 -23.60 6.28 29.07
C LEU A 74 -22.49 6.95 28.22
N ASN A 75 -21.73 7.87 28.82
CA ASN A 75 -20.60 8.54 28.18
C ASN A 75 -19.51 7.56 27.73
N VAL A 76 -19.19 6.55 28.56
CA VAL A 76 -18.20 5.51 28.21
C VAL A 76 -18.69 4.69 27.02
N ALA A 77 -19.97 4.33 26.99
CA ALA A 77 -20.55 3.58 25.88
C ALA A 77 -20.51 4.37 24.56
N ILE A 78 -20.91 5.65 24.58
CA ILE A 78 -20.87 6.53 23.40
C ILE A 78 -19.44 6.65 22.86
N ILE A 79 -18.49 6.90 23.76
CA ILE A 79 -17.10 7.08 23.36
C ILE A 79 -16.51 5.77 22.83
N SER A 80 -16.83 4.62 23.46
CA SER A 80 -16.42 3.30 22.98
C SER A 80 -16.98 3.00 21.58
N SER A 81 -18.23 3.39 21.29
CA SER A 81 -18.82 3.23 19.96
C SER A 81 -18.14 4.12 18.93
N ALA A 82 -17.86 5.40 19.27
CA ALA A 82 -17.12 6.30 18.40
C ALA A 82 -15.72 5.73 18.08
N LYS A 83 -15.01 5.24 19.11
CA LYS A 83 -13.73 4.56 18.96
C LYS A 83 -13.82 3.39 17.98
N SER A 84 -14.78 2.48 18.16
CA SER A 84 -14.95 1.31 17.30
C SER A 84 -15.19 1.68 15.83
N ILE A 85 -15.89 2.78 15.55
CA ILE A 85 -16.07 3.29 14.18
C ILE A 85 -14.72 3.71 13.58
N PHE A 86 -13.90 4.45 14.33
CA PHE A 86 -12.57 4.85 13.87
C PHE A 86 -11.65 3.65 13.68
N ASP A 87 -11.66 2.69 14.60
CA ASP A 87 -10.91 1.44 14.51
C ASP A 87 -11.31 0.67 13.23
N ALA A 88 -12.60 0.42 13.02
CA ALA A 88 -13.11 -0.26 11.84
C ALA A 88 -12.74 0.46 10.54
N LEU A 89 -12.86 1.80 10.50
CA LEU A 89 -12.48 2.60 9.34
C LEU A 89 -10.97 2.52 9.07
N SER A 90 -10.15 2.55 10.11
CA SER A 90 -8.70 2.46 10.00
C SER A 90 -8.25 1.09 9.48
N LEU A 91 -8.83 0.01 10.00
CA LEU A 91 -8.57 -1.37 9.59
C LEU A 91 -9.04 -1.64 8.16
N TYR A 92 -10.24 -1.14 7.79
CA TYR A 92 -10.72 -1.24 6.42
C TYR A 92 -9.83 -0.47 5.45
N SER A 93 -9.41 0.74 5.82
CA SER A 93 -8.48 1.56 5.01
C SER A 93 -7.14 0.85 4.84
N TYR A 94 -6.63 0.22 5.90
CA TYR A 94 -5.42 -0.61 5.86
C TYR A 94 -5.58 -1.79 4.90
N LEU A 95 -6.64 -2.58 5.05
CA LEU A 95 -6.92 -3.74 4.21
C LEU A 95 -7.02 -3.36 2.72
N LYS A 96 -7.79 -2.32 2.42
CA LYS A 96 -7.95 -1.81 1.05
C LYS A 96 -6.62 -1.31 0.47
N TYR A 97 -5.84 -0.59 1.26
CA TYR A 97 -4.54 -0.08 0.82
C TYR A 97 -3.52 -1.21 0.62
N SER A 98 -3.48 -2.20 1.51
CA SER A 98 -2.63 -3.39 1.40
C SER A 98 -2.95 -4.14 0.10
N TRP A 99 -4.25 -4.34 -0.19
CA TRP A 99 -4.71 -4.96 -1.43
C TRP A 99 -4.31 -4.18 -2.68
N LEU A 100 -4.65 -2.89 -2.78
CA LEU A 100 -4.35 -2.06 -3.96
C LEU A 100 -2.86 -2.07 -4.33
N ARG A 101 -1.99 -2.19 -3.32
CA ARG A 101 -0.55 -2.27 -3.52
C ARG A 101 -0.08 -3.60 -4.09
N ALA A 102 -0.70 -4.71 -3.66
CA ALA A 102 -0.29 -6.05 -4.03
C ALA A 102 -1.04 -6.61 -5.24
N GLU A 103 -2.18 -6.02 -5.60
CA GLU A 103 -3.12 -6.49 -6.63
C GLU A 103 -2.44 -6.93 -7.92
N SER A 104 -1.62 -6.04 -8.51
CA SER A 104 -0.96 -6.30 -9.79
C SER A 104 0.07 -7.43 -9.74
N ILE A 105 0.68 -7.67 -8.58
CA ILE A 105 1.70 -8.72 -8.39
C ILE A 105 1.02 -10.05 -8.04
N VAL A 106 -0.05 -10.02 -7.25
CA VAL A 106 -0.84 -11.19 -6.90
C VAL A 106 -1.47 -11.80 -8.16
N ASP A 107 -2.02 -10.98 -9.06
CA ASP A 107 -2.56 -11.45 -10.35
C ASP A 107 -1.48 -12.17 -11.20
N GLN A 108 -0.25 -11.65 -11.20
CA GLN A 108 0.86 -12.22 -11.97
C GLN A 108 1.41 -13.51 -11.37
N VAL A 109 1.53 -13.61 -10.05
CA VAL A 109 2.19 -14.75 -9.38
C VAL A 109 1.19 -15.84 -9.01
N PHE A 110 -0.02 -15.50 -8.58
CA PHE A 110 -1.04 -16.43 -8.11
C PHE A 110 -2.45 -16.08 -8.61
N PRO A 111 -2.76 -16.30 -9.91
CA PRO A 111 -4.05 -15.91 -10.49
C PRO A 111 -5.25 -16.63 -9.87
N LYS A 112 -5.05 -17.83 -9.30
CA LYS A 112 -6.12 -18.53 -8.56
C LYS A 112 -6.44 -17.86 -7.23
N LEU A 113 -5.43 -17.43 -6.47
CA LEU A 113 -5.61 -16.75 -5.18
C LEU A 113 -6.16 -15.33 -5.34
N TYR A 114 -5.83 -14.67 -6.45
CA TYR A 114 -6.34 -13.34 -6.79
C TYR A 114 -7.87 -13.23 -6.62
N LEU A 115 -8.63 -14.18 -7.18
CA LEU A 115 -10.10 -14.15 -7.09
C LEU A 115 -10.58 -14.22 -5.64
N TYR A 116 -9.97 -15.09 -4.82
CA TYR A 116 -10.33 -15.23 -3.40
C TYR A 116 -10.05 -13.94 -2.63
N VAL A 117 -8.89 -13.32 -2.81
CA VAL A 117 -8.55 -12.09 -2.10
C VAL A 117 -9.46 -10.94 -2.54
N VAL A 118 -9.79 -10.82 -3.83
CA VAL A 118 -10.76 -9.82 -4.32
C VAL A 118 -12.12 -9.99 -3.65
N VAL A 119 -12.62 -11.22 -3.54
CA VAL A 119 -13.90 -11.49 -2.86
C VAL A 119 -13.81 -11.13 -1.38
N LEU A 120 -12.75 -11.53 -0.68
CA LEU A 120 -12.54 -11.19 0.73
C LEU A 120 -12.51 -9.67 0.97
N VAL A 121 -11.76 -8.92 0.16
CA VAL A 121 -11.67 -7.46 0.27
C VAL A 121 -13.02 -6.80 -0.03
N LYS A 122 -13.78 -7.30 -1.01
CA LYS A 122 -15.13 -6.78 -1.34
C LYS A 122 -16.17 -7.07 -0.27
N VAL A 123 -16.08 -8.22 0.41
CA VAL A 123 -17.00 -8.60 1.49
C VAL A 123 -16.64 -7.92 2.81
N SER A 124 -15.37 -7.55 3.01
CA SER A 124 -14.88 -6.95 4.25
C SER A 124 -15.71 -5.77 4.81
N PRO A 125 -16.24 -4.81 4.02
CA PRO A 125 -17.02 -3.70 4.57
C PRO A 125 -18.26 -4.16 5.34
N PHE A 126 -18.88 -5.26 4.90
CA PHE A 126 -20.05 -5.82 5.58
C PHE A 126 -19.68 -6.41 6.94
N LEU A 127 -18.49 -7.00 7.07
CA LEU A 127 -17.99 -7.51 8.35
C LEU A 127 -17.69 -6.37 9.33
N PHE A 128 -17.06 -5.30 8.86
CA PHE A 128 -16.82 -4.10 9.68
C PHE A 128 -18.13 -3.44 10.13
N LEU A 129 -19.13 -3.36 9.25
CA LEU A 129 -20.46 -2.85 9.62
C LEU A 129 -21.15 -3.75 10.66
N LEU A 130 -20.99 -5.07 10.55
CA LEU A 130 -21.53 -6.02 11.51
C LEU A 130 -20.87 -5.86 12.90
N GLU A 131 -19.54 -5.69 12.94
CA GLU A 131 -18.80 -5.43 14.18
C GLU A 131 -19.29 -4.14 14.86
N VAL A 132 -19.23 -3.01 14.14
CA VAL A 132 -19.66 -1.71 14.66
C VAL A 132 -21.14 -1.72 15.05
N GLY A 133 -22.00 -2.36 14.25
CA GLY A 133 -23.43 -2.49 14.51
C GLY A 133 -23.71 -3.32 15.77
N SER A 134 -22.96 -4.40 15.98
CA SER A 134 -23.10 -5.25 17.18
C SER A 134 -22.74 -4.50 18.46
N LEU A 135 -21.72 -3.64 18.42
CA LEU A 135 -21.32 -2.79 19.54
C LEU A 135 -22.32 -1.64 19.77
N ALA A 136 -22.80 -0.98 18.70
CA ALA A 136 -23.83 0.05 18.84
C ALA A 136 -25.12 -0.53 19.46
N ALA A 137 -25.47 -1.77 19.10
CA ALA A 137 -26.62 -2.47 19.67
C ALA A 137 -26.47 -2.77 21.18
N THR A 138 -25.26 -2.76 21.77
CA THR A 138 -25.12 -2.98 23.22
C THR A 138 -25.64 -1.81 24.06
N ILE A 139 -25.68 -0.59 23.51
CA ILE A 139 -26.10 0.63 24.22
C ILE A 139 -27.52 0.51 24.83
N PRO A 140 -28.58 0.20 24.04
CA PRO A 140 -29.93 0.11 24.59
C PRO A 140 -30.14 -1.10 25.53
N PHE A 141 -29.30 -2.14 25.43
CA PHE A 141 -29.43 -3.38 26.19
C PHE A 141 -28.49 -3.48 27.39
N PHE A 142 -27.82 -2.38 27.76
CA PHE A 142 -26.86 -2.34 28.86
C PHE A 142 -27.41 -2.86 30.19
N GLN A 143 -28.71 -2.65 30.45
CA GLN A 143 -29.38 -3.14 31.67
C GLN A 143 -29.68 -4.66 31.66
N LYS A 144 -29.71 -5.30 30.48
CA LYS A 144 -30.07 -6.72 30.33
C LYS A 144 -28.82 -7.57 30.16
N LYS A 145 -28.23 -7.99 31.28
CA LYS A 145 -26.95 -8.73 31.37
C LYS A 145 -26.82 -9.90 30.37
N ALA A 146 -27.86 -10.71 30.19
CA ALA A 146 -27.82 -11.86 29.28
C ALA A 146 -27.67 -11.45 27.79
N ILE A 147 -28.44 -10.44 27.36
CA ILE A 147 -28.39 -9.94 25.97
C ILE A 147 -27.04 -9.23 25.75
N PHE A 148 -26.60 -8.44 26.73
CA PHE A 148 -25.31 -7.76 26.69
C PHE A 148 -24.14 -8.73 26.50
N ASN A 149 -24.09 -9.82 27.27
CA ASN A 149 -23.04 -10.84 27.15
C ASN A 149 -23.03 -11.52 25.77
N ASN A 150 -24.21 -11.86 25.23
CA ASN A 150 -24.31 -12.46 23.89
C ASN A 150 -23.83 -11.50 22.79
N LEU A 151 -24.24 -10.23 22.85
CA LEU A 151 -23.79 -9.20 21.90
C LEU A 151 -22.28 -8.96 22.00
N LYS A 152 -21.73 -8.93 23.23
CA LYS A 152 -20.28 -8.82 23.46
C LYS A 152 -19.52 -9.97 22.82
N LEU A 153 -20.01 -11.20 22.96
CA LEU A 153 -19.40 -12.39 22.35
C LEU A 153 -19.46 -12.33 20.81
N VAL A 154 -20.57 -11.87 20.23
CA VAL A 154 -20.69 -11.62 18.78
C VAL A 154 -19.69 -10.57 18.31
N CYS A 155 -19.55 -9.46 19.04
CA CYS A 155 -18.57 -8.42 18.74
C CYS A 155 -17.15 -8.99 18.75
N GLN A 156 -16.75 -9.69 19.82
CA GLN A 156 -15.42 -10.30 19.93
C GLN A 156 -15.14 -11.32 18.81
N GLY A 157 -16.13 -12.15 18.48
CA GLY A 157 -16.03 -13.13 17.39
C GLY A 157 -15.87 -12.49 16.03
N THR A 158 -16.61 -11.40 15.76
CA THR A 158 -16.50 -10.65 14.50
C THR A 158 -15.15 -9.91 14.39
N SER A 159 -14.68 -9.28 15.47
CA SER A 159 -13.34 -8.66 15.53
C SER A 159 -12.23 -9.70 15.27
N ALA A 160 -12.33 -10.89 15.87
CA ALA A 160 -11.36 -11.97 15.66
C ALA A 160 -11.35 -12.45 14.20
N LEU A 161 -12.54 -12.58 13.58
CA LEU A 161 -12.67 -12.96 12.18
C LEU A 161 -12.08 -11.90 11.24
N ILE A 162 -12.32 -10.62 11.51
CA ILE A 162 -11.75 -9.50 10.75
C ILE A 162 -10.22 -9.51 10.85
N ALA A 163 -9.67 -9.67 12.05
CA ALA A 163 -8.23 -9.77 12.26
C ALA A 163 -7.63 -10.95 11.47
N LEU A 164 -8.29 -12.11 11.49
CA LEU A 164 -7.88 -13.28 10.72
C LEU A 164 -7.88 -13.03 9.21
N ILE A 165 -8.88 -12.32 8.68
CA ILE A 165 -8.95 -11.95 7.26
C ILE A 165 -7.78 -11.03 6.89
N ILE A 166 -7.53 -9.99 7.69
CA ILE A 166 -6.44 -9.04 7.45
C ILE A 166 -5.09 -9.77 7.41
N ILE A 167 -4.83 -10.62 8.41
CA ILE A 167 -3.60 -11.41 8.48
C ILE A 167 -3.47 -12.36 7.30
N SER A 168 -4.57 -13.01 6.91
CA SER A 168 -4.57 -13.91 5.75
C SER A 168 -4.22 -13.19 4.47
N VAL A 169 -4.78 -11.98 4.25
CA VAL A 169 -4.44 -11.13 3.11
C VAL A 169 -2.97 -10.71 3.17
N ASP A 170 -2.48 -10.28 4.33
CA ASP A 170 -1.08 -9.87 4.48
C ASP A 170 -0.08 -11.03 4.26
N ILE A 171 -0.42 -12.25 4.68
CA ILE A 171 0.38 -13.46 4.36
C ILE A 171 0.39 -13.71 2.85
N VAL A 172 -0.76 -13.63 2.17
CA VAL A 172 -0.83 -13.81 0.71
C VAL A 172 -0.01 -12.73 0.01
N CYS A 173 -0.15 -11.47 0.40
CA CYS A 173 0.64 -10.38 -0.15
C CYS A 173 2.13 -10.63 0.08
N LEU A 174 2.55 -10.96 1.31
CA LEU A 174 3.95 -11.17 1.66
C LEU A 174 4.57 -12.35 0.88
N THR A 175 3.89 -13.48 0.84
CA THR A 175 4.36 -14.68 0.10
C THR A 175 4.46 -14.40 -1.40
N THR A 176 3.53 -13.62 -1.95
CA THR A 176 3.58 -13.14 -3.34
C THR A 176 4.80 -12.26 -3.58
N PHE A 177 5.04 -11.27 -2.72
CA PHE A 177 6.20 -10.38 -2.80
C PHE A 177 7.52 -11.15 -2.73
N GLN A 178 7.63 -12.12 -1.81
CA GLN A 178 8.83 -12.97 -1.68
C GLN A 178 9.07 -13.80 -2.95
N LYS A 179 8.03 -14.43 -3.50
CA LYS A 179 8.16 -15.20 -4.74
C LYS A 179 8.54 -14.32 -5.92
N PHE A 180 7.95 -13.13 -6.03
CA PHE A 180 8.29 -12.17 -7.07
C PHE A 180 9.77 -11.76 -6.98
N LEU A 181 10.26 -11.40 -5.78
CA LEU A 181 11.68 -11.09 -5.55
C LEU A 181 12.61 -12.23 -5.96
N HIS A 182 12.25 -13.47 -5.57
CA HIS A 182 13.07 -14.63 -5.88
C HIS A 182 13.15 -14.87 -7.39
N LYS A 183 12.02 -14.72 -8.09
CA LYS A 183 11.97 -14.84 -9.55
C LYS A 183 12.81 -13.77 -10.26
N THR A 184 12.69 -12.50 -9.88
CA THR A 184 13.50 -11.41 -10.47
C THR A 184 15.00 -11.64 -10.24
N LYS A 185 15.37 -12.16 -9.07
CA LYS A 185 16.77 -12.51 -8.77
C LYS A 185 17.29 -13.64 -9.67
N GLN A 186 16.47 -14.65 -9.94
CA GLN A 186 16.85 -15.76 -10.84
C GLN A 186 17.03 -15.31 -12.30
N GLU A 187 16.25 -14.30 -12.72
CA GLU A 187 16.32 -13.73 -14.07
C GLU A 187 17.50 -12.76 -14.27
N ASN A 188 18.37 -12.57 -13.26
CA ASN A 188 19.49 -11.62 -13.25
C ASN A 188 19.08 -10.16 -13.56
N GLU A 189 17.80 -9.83 -13.37
CA GLU A 189 17.34 -8.45 -13.49
C GLU A 189 17.70 -7.66 -12.22
N ALA A 190 18.14 -6.42 -12.40
CA ALA A 190 18.44 -5.54 -11.27
C ALA A 190 17.15 -5.24 -10.49
N VAL A 191 17.05 -5.76 -9.26
CA VAL A 191 15.90 -5.53 -8.38
C VAL A 191 15.80 -4.04 -8.03
N ASP A 192 14.64 -3.42 -8.28
CA ASP A 192 14.42 -2.01 -7.92
C ASP A 192 14.56 -1.82 -6.41
N GLU A 193 15.43 -0.90 -6.00
CA GLU A 193 15.68 -0.56 -4.59
C GLU A 193 14.39 -0.18 -3.86
N ARG A 194 13.47 0.50 -4.57
CA ARG A 194 12.15 0.85 -4.05
C ARG A 194 11.41 -0.38 -3.53
N PHE A 195 11.46 -1.46 -4.28
CA PHE A 195 10.76 -2.70 -3.96
C PHE A 195 11.42 -3.43 -2.79
N ARG A 196 12.75 -3.37 -2.68
CA ARG A 196 13.51 -3.90 -1.54
C ARG A 196 13.15 -3.20 -0.23
N ILE A 197 13.06 -1.86 -0.23
CA ILE A 197 12.63 -1.06 0.93
C ILE A 197 11.22 -1.48 1.38
N ILE A 198 10.30 -1.61 0.42
CA ILE A 198 8.93 -2.04 0.62
C ILE A 198 8.86 -3.42 1.29
N CYS A 199 9.57 -4.40 0.76
CA CYS A 199 9.53 -5.77 1.26
C CYS A 199 10.11 -5.87 2.68
N ARG A 200 11.22 -5.18 2.97
CA ARG A 200 11.85 -5.22 4.29
C ARG A 200 10.92 -4.69 5.40
N HIS A 201 10.28 -3.56 5.16
CA HIS A 201 9.34 -2.99 6.14
C HIS A 201 8.03 -3.78 6.20
N GLY A 202 7.56 -4.31 5.07
CA GLY A 202 6.38 -5.17 5.01
C GLY A 202 6.54 -6.45 5.83
N ILE A 203 7.70 -7.12 5.74
CA ILE A 203 8.01 -8.30 6.56
C ILE A 203 7.95 -7.96 8.04
N ALA A 204 8.65 -6.89 8.46
CA ALA A 204 8.70 -6.49 9.87
C ALA A 204 7.30 -6.15 10.43
N ALA A 205 6.49 -5.40 9.66
CA ALA A 205 5.12 -5.09 10.04
C ALA A 205 4.24 -6.34 10.15
N ASN A 206 4.36 -7.28 9.19
CA ASN A 206 3.58 -8.51 9.21
C ASN A 206 3.96 -9.43 10.39
N CYS A 207 5.26 -9.53 10.73
CA CYS A 207 5.70 -10.27 11.91
C CYS A 207 5.11 -9.70 13.21
N LEU A 208 5.09 -8.36 13.35
CA LEU A 208 4.44 -7.71 14.51
C LEU A 208 2.92 -7.89 14.49
N CYS A 209 2.28 -7.91 13.32
CA CYS A 209 0.85 -8.14 13.19
C CYS A 209 0.46 -9.55 13.66
N LEU A 210 1.22 -10.57 13.22
CA LEU A 210 1.05 -11.95 13.69
C LEU A 210 1.25 -12.08 15.20
N LEU A 211 2.29 -11.44 15.74
CA LEU A 211 2.56 -11.44 17.17
C LEU A 211 1.43 -10.74 17.95
N SER A 212 0.95 -9.61 17.45
CA SER A 212 -0.20 -8.89 18.01
C SER A 212 -1.46 -9.77 18.04
N PHE A 213 -1.72 -10.52 16.98
CA PHE A 213 -2.85 -11.45 16.93
C PHE A 213 -2.74 -12.57 17.97
N VAL A 214 -1.55 -13.13 18.18
CA VAL A 214 -1.34 -14.12 19.24
C VAL A 214 -1.66 -13.54 20.62
N PHE A 215 -1.22 -12.32 20.92
CA PHE A 215 -1.59 -11.64 22.17
C PHE A 215 -3.08 -11.33 22.27
N TYR A 216 -3.73 -11.00 21.15
CA TYR A 216 -5.18 -10.82 21.12
C TYR A 216 -5.92 -12.13 21.42
N VAL A 217 -5.45 -13.26 20.89
CA VAL A 217 -5.99 -14.58 21.25
C VAL A 217 -5.81 -14.87 22.74
N PHE A 218 -4.63 -14.59 23.32
CA PHE A 218 -4.42 -14.71 24.78
C PHE A 218 -5.36 -13.81 25.59
N PHE A 219 -5.63 -12.59 25.13
CA PHE A 219 -6.61 -11.70 25.74
C PHE A 219 -8.01 -12.34 25.75
N LEU A 220 -8.44 -12.96 24.64
CA LEU A 220 -9.74 -13.64 24.57
C LEU A 220 -9.86 -14.83 25.55
N PHE A 221 -8.77 -15.55 25.81
CA PHE A 221 -8.80 -16.71 26.72
C PHE A 221 -8.63 -16.35 28.19
N LEU A 222 -7.79 -15.37 28.50
CA LEU A 222 -7.41 -15.04 29.88
C LEU A 222 -8.19 -13.85 30.44
N GLU A 223 -8.85 -13.06 29.58
CA GLU A 223 -9.59 -11.83 29.92
C GLU A 223 -8.75 -10.80 30.69
N LEU A 224 -7.42 -10.88 30.65
CA LEU A 224 -6.52 -9.92 31.30
C LEU A 224 -6.27 -8.71 30.38
N GLU A 225 -6.69 -7.53 30.82
CA GLU A 225 -6.55 -6.26 30.06
C GLU A 225 -5.10 -5.92 29.66
N ARG A 226 -4.10 -6.44 30.40
CA ARG A 226 -2.68 -6.25 30.10
C ARG A 226 -2.29 -6.79 28.71
N TRP A 227 -2.91 -7.88 28.27
CA TRP A 227 -2.65 -8.44 26.93
C TRP A 227 -3.17 -7.50 25.84
N LEU A 228 -4.32 -6.87 26.06
CA LEU A 228 -4.88 -5.89 25.15
C LEU A 228 -3.99 -4.63 25.05
N LEU A 229 -3.41 -4.17 26.17
CA LEU A 229 -2.43 -3.07 26.15
C LEU A 229 -1.22 -3.41 25.27
N ILE A 230 -0.70 -4.64 25.36
CA ILE A 230 0.40 -5.12 24.52
C ILE A 230 0.01 -5.09 23.03
N VAL A 231 -1.20 -5.51 22.68
CA VAL A 231 -1.76 -5.43 21.32
C VAL A 231 -1.71 -3.99 20.79
N TYR A 232 -2.16 -3.01 21.58
CA TYR A 232 -2.11 -1.59 21.19
C TYR A 232 -0.68 -1.08 20.98
N VAL A 233 0.27 -1.47 21.83
CA VAL A 233 1.69 -1.14 21.65
C VAL A 233 2.21 -1.71 20.32
N HIS A 234 1.82 -2.93 19.96
CA HIS A 234 2.19 -3.51 18.66
C HIS A 234 1.61 -2.72 17.49
N PHE A 235 0.34 -2.33 17.54
CA PHE A 235 -0.27 -1.48 16.49
C PHE A 235 0.42 -0.13 16.33
N PHE A 236 0.84 0.48 17.44
CA PHE A 236 1.65 1.70 17.40
C PHE A 236 3.00 1.46 16.72
N LEU A 237 3.71 0.38 17.06
CA LEU A 237 4.97 0.01 16.41
C LEU A 237 4.80 -0.28 14.92
N ILE A 238 3.74 -0.98 14.52
CA ILE A 238 3.39 -1.21 13.10
C ILE A 238 3.21 0.13 12.39
N SER A 239 2.48 1.07 13.00
CA SER A 239 2.28 2.40 12.44
C SER A 239 3.61 3.15 12.24
N LEU A 240 4.54 3.06 13.20
CA LEU A 240 5.88 3.63 13.07
C LEU A 240 6.70 2.98 11.94
N ILE A 241 6.60 1.66 11.76
CA ILE A 241 7.29 0.94 10.66
C ILE A 241 6.73 1.38 9.30
N LEU A 242 5.40 1.50 9.18
CA LEU A 242 4.76 1.96 7.95
C LEU A 242 5.12 3.43 7.67
N PHE A 243 5.23 4.27 8.70
CA PHE A 243 5.71 5.64 8.58
C PHE A 243 7.16 5.68 8.09
N ARG A 244 8.06 4.91 8.71
CA ARG A 244 9.47 4.76 8.30
C ARG A 244 9.60 4.29 6.84
N MET A 245 8.75 3.35 6.42
CA MET A 245 8.69 2.90 5.02
C MET A 245 8.35 4.05 4.07
N LYS A 246 7.33 4.86 4.37
CA LYS A 246 6.96 6.02 3.54
C LYS A 246 8.08 7.06 3.50
N TRP A 247 8.73 7.31 4.63
CA TRP A 247 9.87 8.21 4.72
C TRP A 247 11.02 7.75 3.82
N ALA A 248 11.43 6.48 3.93
CA ALA A 248 12.48 5.90 3.11
C ALA A 248 12.15 5.94 1.60
N LEU A 249 10.89 5.69 1.23
CA LEU A 249 10.44 5.82 -0.16
C LEU A 249 10.51 7.26 -0.69
N HIS A 250 10.29 8.25 0.17
CA HIS A 250 10.38 9.65 -0.21
C HIS A 250 11.84 10.09 -0.40
N GLU A 251 12.75 9.65 0.47
CA GLU A 251 14.19 9.87 0.30
C GLU A 251 14.71 9.25 -1.00
N GLU A 252 14.28 8.02 -1.31
CA GLU A 252 14.62 7.35 -2.57
C GLU A 252 14.15 8.14 -3.79
N LYS A 253 12.91 8.66 -3.75
CA LYS A 253 12.36 9.50 -4.83
C LYS A 253 13.18 10.78 -5.02
N LYS A 254 13.57 11.43 -3.92
CA LYS A 254 14.45 12.62 -3.96
C LYS A 254 15.81 12.29 -4.56
N ARG A 255 16.45 11.20 -4.15
CA ARG A 255 17.76 10.76 -4.67
C ARG A 255 17.71 10.52 -6.19
N LYS A 256 16.74 9.73 -6.67
CA LYS A 256 16.53 9.49 -8.11
C LYS A 256 16.20 10.78 -8.88
N GLY A 257 15.49 11.72 -8.26
CA GLY A 257 15.20 13.04 -8.84
C GLY A 257 16.48 13.85 -9.07
N ILE A 258 17.35 13.93 -8.07
CA ILE A 258 18.64 14.63 -8.15
C ILE A 258 19.53 13.99 -9.23
N GLU A 259 19.66 12.66 -9.24
CA GLU A 259 20.45 11.95 -10.25
C GLU A 259 19.95 12.24 -11.68
N ARG A 260 18.63 12.26 -11.90
CA ARG A 260 18.03 12.62 -13.20
C ARG A 260 18.33 14.07 -13.56
N SER A 261 18.19 15.00 -12.62
CA SER A 261 18.51 16.41 -12.85
C SER A 261 19.99 16.62 -13.18
N SER A 262 20.90 15.91 -12.52
CA SER A 262 22.34 15.96 -12.82
C SER A 262 22.67 15.41 -14.21
N ARG A 263 22.07 14.27 -14.62
CA ARG A 263 22.24 13.73 -15.98
C ARG A 263 21.71 14.68 -17.06
N ILE A 264 20.59 15.36 -16.80
CA ILE A 264 20.05 16.35 -17.74
C ILE A 264 20.98 17.57 -17.83
N LYS A 265 21.55 18.03 -16.72
CA LYS A 265 22.54 19.12 -16.72
C LYS A 265 23.79 18.75 -17.51
N SER A 266 24.36 17.57 -17.27
CA SER A 266 25.55 17.11 -18.00
C SER A 266 25.29 16.92 -19.50
N LEU A 267 24.10 16.46 -19.89
CA LEU A 267 23.70 16.36 -21.30
C LEU A 267 23.53 17.74 -21.95
N LYS A 268 22.99 18.73 -21.22
CA LYS A 268 22.86 20.10 -21.71
C LYS A 268 24.22 20.77 -21.90
N GLU A 269 25.13 20.62 -20.95
CA GLU A 269 26.50 21.13 -21.04
C GLU A 269 27.22 20.53 -22.24
N HIS A 270 27.17 19.20 -22.41
CA HIS A 270 27.77 18.54 -23.57
C HIS A 270 27.11 18.95 -24.90
N SER A 271 25.80 19.20 -24.92
CA SER A 271 25.11 19.68 -26.14
C SER A 271 25.50 21.11 -26.50
N PHE A 272 25.78 21.94 -25.49
CA PHE A 272 26.22 23.32 -25.67
C PHE A 272 27.63 23.37 -26.26
N ASP A 273 28.56 22.57 -25.71
CA ASP A 273 29.93 22.48 -26.22
C ASP A 273 30.00 21.98 -27.66
N VAL A 274 29.17 21.01 -28.02
CA VAL A 274 29.06 20.50 -29.40
C VAL A 274 28.49 21.56 -30.34
N SER A 275 27.50 22.35 -29.90
CA SER A 275 26.93 23.42 -30.71
C SER A 275 27.95 24.51 -31.00
N VAL A 276 28.70 24.94 -29.97
CA VAL A 276 29.77 25.95 -30.10
C VAL A 276 30.90 25.47 -31.02
N THR A 277 31.34 24.23 -30.89
CA THR A 277 32.39 23.67 -31.77
C THR A 277 31.91 23.52 -33.22
N THR A 278 30.63 23.23 -33.44
CA THR A 278 30.05 23.13 -34.79
C THR A 278 29.98 24.49 -35.47
N ASP A 279 29.61 25.55 -34.73
CA ASP A 279 29.57 26.93 -35.23
C ASP A 279 30.97 27.48 -35.56
N ILE A 280 31.98 27.19 -34.74
CA ILE A 280 33.36 27.58 -35.05
C ILE A 280 33.84 26.91 -36.34
N ARG A 281 33.46 25.64 -36.55
CA ARG A 281 33.86 24.86 -37.73
C ARG A 281 33.15 25.32 -39.01
N SER A 282 31.88 25.72 -38.94
CA SER A 282 31.16 26.29 -40.07
C SER A 282 31.77 27.65 -40.47
N GLN A 283 32.07 28.50 -39.49
CA GLN A 283 32.67 29.82 -39.73
C GLN A 283 34.10 29.75 -40.31
N THR A 284 34.90 28.75 -39.91
CA THR A 284 36.24 28.53 -40.52
C THR A 284 36.14 28.01 -41.96
N ARG A 285 35.13 27.19 -42.27
CA ARG A 285 34.92 26.67 -43.63
C ARG A 285 34.55 27.78 -44.61
N ASP A 286 33.67 28.70 -44.22
CA ASP A 286 33.26 29.84 -45.06
C ASP A 286 34.43 30.80 -45.34
N LYS A 287 35.31 31.04 -44.35
CA LYS A 287 36.53 31.84 -44.56
C LYS A 287 37.48 31.19 -45.57
N SER A 288 37.59 29.85 -45.57
CA SER A 288 38.46 29.14 -46.52
C SER A 288 37.93 29.23 -47.96
N TYR A 289 36.62 29.12 -48.18
CA TYR A 289 36.02 29.29 -49.52
C TYR A 289 36.18 30.71 -50.05
N ARG A 290 36.03 31.73 -49.19
CA ARG A 290 36.18 33.13 -49.60
C ARG A 290 37.62 33.47 -50.01
N LYS A 291 38.63 32.84 -49.39
CA LYS A 291 40.05 33.04 -49.74
C LYS A 291 40.42 32.39 -51.09
N GLY A 292 39.86 31.21 -51.40
CA GLY A 292 40.04 30.57 -52.71
C GLY A 292 39.43 31.37 -53.86
N SER A 293 38.27 32.00 -53.65
CA SER A 293 37.60 32.86 -54.63
C SER A 293 38.33 34.17 -54.96
N MET A 294 39.24 34.65 -54.10
CA MET A 294 40.02 35.87 -54.38
C MET A 294 41.26 35.59 -55.23
N ASN A 295 41.87 34.40 -55.13
CA ASN A 295 43.01 34.04 -55.98
C ASN A 295 42.59 33.77 -57.43
N SER A 296 41.38 33.25 -57.67
CA SER A 296 40.87 32.96 -59.02
C SER A 296 40.39 34.19 -59.82
N ARG A 297 40.67 35.43 -59.35
CA ARG A 297 40.38 36.68 -60.07
C ARG A 297 41.62 37.46 -60.51
N GLN A 298 42.82 36.93 -60.24
CA GLN A 298 44.10 37.54 -60.64
C GLN A 298 44.82 36.80 -61.77
N GLU A 299 44.21 35.76 -62.33
CA GLU A 299 44.58 35.17 -63.64
C GLU A 299 43.53 35.56 -64.69
#